data_AF-A0A552USB7-F1
#
_entry.id   AF-A0A552USB7-F1
#
_cell.length_a   1.000
_cell.length_b   1.000
_cell.length_c   1.000
_cell.angle_alpha   90.00
_cell.angle_beta   90.00
_cell.angle_gamma   90.00
#
_symmetry.space_group_name_H-M   'P 1'
#
loop_
_entity.id
_entity.type
_entity.pdbx_description
1 polymer ?
#
loop_
_entity_poly.entity_id
_entity_poly.type
_entity_poly.pdbx_seq_one_letter_code
_entity_poly.pdbx_strand_id
1 'polypeptide(L)'
;MTDIHHYITELLKGNVLPGEPPFSLDSNFRAVDREDYLSYLPALCRFIETEKDLFKRSIARLVLERIIPDKPDLAIANCLLKGLEDPDRITRDLLLSHIEPLLLPDGTNIEPIKQCVRKGDFLERTSALKALRAAPGIEGELFLLEVLRRTDNFWDIETIAVILGDIGSVFSLPVLMARLENETMETDELIYQALEKIASRLEMPSELREQLGNPDFWKVNWQGTKESFMGFMAMVTMISGNSDNPEAEDQLGEIFREEMHVDIAPFRTYRELRLCSNDEDMFGAMVGIEESLQSRILLEVALSNAGISESRESQFEGIYFNMLNDYLFTRLRRKIRFADDDF
;
A
#
# COMPACT_ATOMS: atom_id res chain seq x y z
N MET A 1 -37.82 0.75 28.73
CA MET A 1 -36.61 1.07 27.95
C MET A 1 -35.70 1.85 28.88
N THR A 2 -34.56 1.30 29.22
CA THR A 2 -33.53 2.04 29.95
C THR A 2 -32.99 3.11 29.01
N ASP A 3 -33.05 4.37 29.43
CA ASP A 3 -32.51 5.50 28.69
C ASP A 3 -30.99 5.30 28.50
N ILE A 4 -30.50 5.37 27.26
CA ILE A 4 -29.08 5.24 26.92
C ILE A 4 -28.25 6.26 27.72
N HIS A 5 -28.80 7.45 27.96
CA HIS A 5 -28.19 8.48 28.79
C HIS A 5 -27.90 7.97 30.20
N HIS A 6 -28.86 7.29 30.82
CA HIS A 6 -28.70 6.69 32.15
C HIS A 6 -27.59 5.64 32.15
N TYR A 7 -27.55 4.78 31.13
CA TYR A 7 -26.54 3.73 31.04
C TYR A 7 -25.12 4.28 30.88
N ILE A 8 -24.90 5.19 29.93
CA ILE A 8 -23.59 5.84 29.73
C ILE A 8 -23.15 6.52 31.03
N THR A 9 -24.09 7.16 31.73
CA THR A 9 -23.81 7.82 33.00
C THR A 9 -23.40 6.83 34.10
N GLU A 10 -24.07 5.69 34.24
CA GLU A 10 -23.69 4.66 35.22
C GLU A 10 -22.38 3.95 34.85
N LEU A 11 -22.11 3.76 33.56
CA LEU A 11 -20.82 3.26 33.06
C LEU A 11 -19.68 4.20 33.44
N LEU A 12 -19.84 5.50 33.18
CA LEU A 12 -18.82 6.50 33.51
C LEU A 12 -18.60 6.66 35.02
N LYS A 13 -19.58 6.28 35.86
CA LYS A 13 -19.41 6.18 37.31
C LYS A 13 -18.73 4.88 37.77
N GLY A 14 -18.54 3.92 36.86
CA GLY A 14 -17.97 2.61 37.15
C GLY A 14 -18.95 1.66 37.84
N ASN A 15 -20.25 1.94 37.82
CA ASN A 15 -21.28 1.18 38.53
C ASN A 15 -21.79 -0.05 37.76
N VAL A 16 -21.40 -0.21 36.49
CA VAL A 16 -21.87 -1.32 35.63
C VAL A 16 -21.27 -2.65 36.08
N LEU A 17 -22.14 -3.64 36.33
CA LEU A 17 -21.78 -5.00 36.71
C LEU A 17 -21.94 -5.99 35.55
N PRO A 18 -21.16 -7.09 35.51
CA PRO A 18 -21.36 -8.17 34.55
C PRO A 18 -22.78 -8.73 34.64
N GLY A 19 -23.47 -8.81 33.51
CA GLY A 19 -24.84 -9.35 33.42
C GLY A 19 -25.98 -8.33 33.54
N GLU A 20 -25.70 -7.06 33.84
CA GLU A 20 -26.71 -6.00 33.71
C GLU A 20 -26.94 -5.65 32.22
N PRO A 21 -28.19 -5.55 31.73
CA PRO A 21 -28.47 -5.19 30.35
C PRO A 21 -27.78 -3.86 29.94
N PRO A 22 -27.35 -3.71 28.67
CA PRO A 22 -27.99 -4.30 27.50
C PRO A 22 -27.14 -5.39 26.84
N PHE A 23 -27.20 -6.62 27.35
CA PHE A 23 -26.63 -7.79 26.66
C PHE A 23 -27.55 -8.35 25.58
N SER A 24 -28.78 -7.85 25.45
CA SER A 24 -29.46 -7.91 24.16
C SER A 24 -28.88 -6.78 23.32
N LEU A 25 -27.94 -7.11 22.43
CA LEU A 25 -27.47 -6.34 21.27
C LEU A 25 -28.64 -6.07 20.30
N ASP A 26 -29.74 -5.57 20.84
CA ASP A 26 -30.99 -5.46 20.15
C ASP A 26 -30.95 -4.23 19.24
N SER A 27 -31.70 -4.34 18.17
CA SER A 27 -32.00 -3.36 17.12
C SER A 27 -32.21 -1.90 17.58
N ASN A 28 -32.45 -1.65 18.87
CA ASN A 28 -32.66 -0.33 19.47
C ASN A 28 -31.45 0.60 19.44
N PHE A 29 -30.21 0.10 19.40
CA PHE A 29 -29.01 0.97 19.30
C PHE A 29 -28.75 1.51 17.88
N ARG A 30 -29.36 0.92 16.84
CA ARG A 30 -29.16 1.38 15.45
C ARG A 30 -30.01 2.62 15.10
N ALA A 31 -31.06 2.91 15.87
CA ALA A 31 -31.96 4.03 15.64
C ALA A 31 -31.64 5.26 16.51
N VAL A 32 -30.48 5.26 17.17
CA VAL A 32 -30.08 6.30 18.11
C VAL A 32 -29.56 7.50 17.32
N ASP A 33 -30.10 8.68 17.61
CA ASP A 33 -29.56 9.93 17.10
C ASP A 33 -28.17 10.14 17.72
N ARG A 34 -27.10 9.94 16.93
CA ARG A 34 -25.72 10.02 17.43
C ARG A 34 -25.39 11.42 17.95
N GLU A 35 -26.06 12.45 17.45
CA GLU A 35 -25.81 13.85 17.81
C GLU A 35 -26.06 14.11 19.30
N ASP A 36 -27.10 13.48 19.86
CA ASP A 36 -27.48 13.64 21.27
C ASP A 36 -26.41 13.11 22.25
N TYR A 37 -25.52 12.23 21.79
CA TYR A 37 -24.53 11.55 22.62
C TYR A 37 -23.10 12.02 22.40
N LEU A 38 -22.86 12.95 21.46
CA LEU A 38 -21.51 13.47 21.18
C LEU A 38 -20.84 14.07 22.41
N SER A 39 -21.62 14.64 23.33
CA SER A 39 -21.13 15.22 24.58
C SER A 39 -20.42 14.20 25.51
N TYR A 40 -20.70 12.90 25.33
CA TYR A 40 -20.09 11.83 26.12
C TYR A 40 -18.73 11.38 25.59
N LEU A 41 -18.38 11.68 24.34
CA LEU A 41 -17.17 11.16 23.69
C LEU A 41 -15.88 11.47 24.48
N PRO A 42 -15.64 12.71 24.96
CA PRO A 42 -14.43 13.00 25.74
C PRO A 42 -14.37 12.25 27.06
N ALA A 43 -15.52 12.05 27.72
CA ALA A 43 -15.61 11.34 28.99
C ALA A 43 -15.38 9.84 28.80
N LEU A 44 -15.96 9.24 27.75
CA LEU A 44 -15.76 7.83 27.38
C LEU A 44 -14.31 7.55 27.01
N CYS A 45 -13.67 8.42 26.22
CA CYS A 45 -12.25 8.28 25.90
C CYS A 45 -11.38 8.29 27.16
N ARG A 46 -11.59 9.26 28.06
CA ARG A 46 -10.86 9.30 29.34
C ARG A 46 -11.12 8.07 30.20
N PHE A 47 -12.35 7.59 30.23
CA PHE A 47 -12.72 6.38 30.96
C PHE A 47 -11.99 5.17 30.42
N ILE A 48 -12.00 4.97 29.09
CA ILE A 48 -11.29 3.86 28.42
C ILE A 48 -9.79 3.88 28.73
N GLU A 49 -9.17 5.06 28.77
CA GLU A 49 -7.74 5.21 29.04
C GLU A 49 -7.35 4.91 30.50
N THR A 50 -8.25 5.16 31.45
CA THR A 50 -7.94 5.10 32.89
C THR A 50 -8.51 3.88 33.60
N GLU A 51 -9.54 3.25 33.02
CA GLU A 51 -10.20 2.08 33.58
C GLU A 51 -9.32 0.83 33.48
N LYS A 52 -9.11 0.17 34.62
CA LYS A 52 -8.28 -1.03 34.75
C LYS A 52 -9.07 -2.30 34.48
N ASP A 53 -10.37 -2.28 34.76
CA ASP A 53 -11.27 -3.40 34.51
C ASP A 53 -11.49 -3.57 33.00
N LEU A 54 -11.01 -4.70 32.47
CA LEU A 54 -11.09 -5.01 31.05
C LEU A 54 -12.54 -5.03 30.56
N PHE A 55 -13.45 -5.62 31.35
CA PHE A 55 -14.85 -5.75 30.97
C PHE A 55 -15.51 -4.37 30.85
N LYS A 56 -15.33 -3.48 31.83
CA LYS A 56 -15.87 -2.10 31.77
C LYS A 56 -15.27 -1.32 30.60
N ARG A 57 -13.97 -1.49 30.33
CA ARG A 57 -13.31 -0.86 29.19
C ARG A 57 -13.89 -1.35 27.85
N SER A 58 -14.11 -2.66 27.70
CA SER A 58 -14.75 -3.23 26.50
C SER A 58 -16.18 -2.70 26.32
N ILE A 59 -16.97 -2.59 27.40
CA ILE A 59 -18.30 -1.98 27.34
C ILE A 59 -18.22 -0.51 26.89
N ALA A 60 -17.29 0.27 27.44
CA ALA A 60 -17.11 1.66 27.03
C ALA A 60 -16.71 1.80 25.56
N ARG A 61 -15.92 0.87 25.02
CA ARG A 61 -15.58 0.81 23.59
C ARG A 61 -16.81 0.48 22.73
N LEU A 62 -17.65 -0.46 23.15
CA LEU A 62 -18.91 -0.78 22.45
C LEU A 62 -19.87 0.42 22.46
N VAL A 63 -19.93 1.18 23.55
CA VAL A 63 -20.71 2.43 23.57
C VAL A 63 -20.10 3.44 22.60
N LEU A 64 -18.78 3.65 22.67
CA LEU A 64 -18.05 4.58 21.80
C LEU A 64 -18.30 4.28 20.32
N GLU A 65 -18.19 3.02 19.92
CA GLU A 65 -18.52 2.52 18.56
C GLU A 65 -19.90 3.00 18.08
N ARG A 66 -20.90 3.02 18.96
CA ARG A 66 -22.28 3.29 18.56
C ARG A 66 -22.60 4.76 18.41
N ILE A 67 -21.89 5.61 19.14
CA ILE A 67 -22.14 7.05 19.17
C ILE A 67 -21.09 7.83 18.38
N ILE A 68 -20.05 7.18 17.87
CA ILE A 68 -19.01 7.87 17.10
C ILE A 68 -19.60 8.40 15.78
N PRO A 69 -19.34 9.67 15.43
CA PRO A 69 -19.73 10.20 14.14
C PRO A 69 -18.85 9.59 13.04
N ASP A 70 -19.35 9.53 11.81
CA ASP A 70 -18.59 9.00 10.65
C ASP A 70 -17.31 9.84 10.37
N LYS A 71 -17.29 11.09 10.83
CA LYS A 71 -16.16 12.02 10.77
C LYS A 71 -15.77 12.46 12.19
N PRO A 72 -15.03 11.63 12.95
CA PRO A 72 -14.59 12.01 14.29
C PRO A 72 -13.59 13.17 14.24
N ASP A 73 -13.55 13.95 15.32
CA ASP A 73 -12.45 14.90 15.52
C ASP A 73 -11.13 14.18 15.82
N LEU A 74 -10.03 14.93 15.79
CA LEU A 74 -8.69 14.39 15.97
C LEU A 74 -8.50 13.75 17.37
N ALA A 75 -9.16 14.27 18.40
CA ALA A 75 -9.04 13.73 19.75
C ALA A 75 -9.71 12.35 19.86
N ILE A 76 -10.89 12.20 19.26
CA ILE A 76 -11.63 10.94 19.22
C ILE A 76 -10.89 9.92 18.35
N ALA A 77 -10.40 10.33 17.18
CA ALA A 77 -9.60 9.47 16.30
C ALA A 77 -8.36 8.91 17.02
N ASN A 78 -7.59 9.77 17.70
CA ASN A 78 -6.42 9.33 18.46
C ASN A 78 -6.79 8.41 19.64
N CYS A 79 -7.91 8.67 20.31
CA CYS A 79 -8.44 7.82 21.37
C CYS A 79 -8.78 6.40 20.86
N LEU A 80 -9.42 6.28 19.69
CA LEU A 80 -9.68 4.98 19.05
C LEU A 80 -8.37 4.25 18.71
N LEU A 81 -7.43 4.94 18.08
CA LEU A 81 -6.19 4.35 17.59
C LEU A 81 -5.27 3.91 18.73
N LYS A 82 -5.24 4.64 19.84
CA LYS A 82 -4.58 4.19 21.07
C LYS A 82 -5.20 2.90 21.63
N GLY A 83 -6.50 2.68 21.39
CA GLY A 83 -7.17 1.43 21.73
C GLY A 83 -6.59 0.20 21.01
N LEU A 84 -5.89 0.38 19.89
CA LEU A 84 -5.19 -0.70 19.19
C LEU A 84 -3.93 -1.19 19.92
N GLU A 85 -3.52 -0.53 21.01
CA GLU A 85 -2.45 -1.01 21.91
C GLU A 85 -2.99 -1.97 22.99
N ASP A 86 -4.29 -2.26 23.00
CA ASP A 86 -4.89 -3.13 24.01
C ASP A 86 -4.33 -4.56 23.94
N PRO A 87 -4.01 -5.21 25.08
CA PRO A 87 -3.51 -6.58 25.07
C PRO A 87 -4.52 -7.60 24.49
N ASP A 88 -5.83 -7.33 24.60
CA ASP A 88 -6.85 -8.23 24.08
C ASP A 88 -7.03 -8.11 22.56
N ARG A 89 -6.70 -9.20 21.85
CA ARG A 89 -6.79 -9.26 20.38
C ARG A 89 -8.21 -9.08 19.85
N ILE A 90 -9.22 -9.59 20.55
CA ILE A 90 -10.61 -9.51 20.10
C ILE A 90 -11.03 -8.04 20.09
N THR A 91 -10.63 -7.31 21.12
CA THR A 91 -10.92 -5.88 21.18
C THR A 91 -10.19 -5.09 20.09
N ARG A 92 -8.94 -5.43 19.76
CA ARG A 92 -8.22 -4.77 18.65
C ARG A 92 -8.92 -5.01 17.30
N ASP A 93 -9.29 -6.25 17.01
CA ASP A 93 -10.00 -6.62 15.78
C ASP A 93 -11.35 -5.92 15.62
N LEU A 94 -12.14 -5.87 16.70
CA LEU A 94 -13.39 -5.12 16.73
C LEU A 94 -13.15 -3.63 16.47
N LEU A 95 -12.19 -3.02 17.16
CA LEU A 95 -11.86 -1.60 16.95
C LEU A 95 -11.46 -1.31 15.50
N LEU A 96 -10.66 -2.16 14.86
CA LEU A 96 -10.29 -2.02 13.46
C LEU A 96 -11.50 -2.08 12.53
N SER A 97 -12.40 -3.04 12.76
CA SER A 97 -13.67 -3.17 12.02
C SER A 97 -14.57 -1.93 12.17
N HIS A 98 -14.48 -1.23 13.30
CA HIS A 98 -15.21 0.02 13.53
C HIS A 98 -14.52 1.25 12.97
N ILE A 99 -13.20 1.22 12.82
CA ILE A 99 -12.43 2.27 12.18
C ILE A 99 -12.64 2.25 10.66
N GLU A 100 -12.73 1.06 10.03
CA GLU A 100 -12.91 0.88 8.58
C GLU A 100 -13.91 1.86 7.92
N PRO A 101 -15.15 2.02 8.41
CA PRO A 101 -16.13 2.89 7.76
C PRO A 101 -15.94 4.40 8.05
N LEU A 102 -14.98 4.79 8.89
CA LEU A 102 -14.79 6.18 9.29
C LEU A 102 -13.97 6.98 8.28
N LEU A 103 -14.04 8.30 8.40
CA LEU A 103 -13.15 9.24 7.71
C LEU A 103 -12.30 9.95 8.77
N LEU A 104 -11.09 9.44 9.01
CA LEU A 104 -10.20 10.03 10.01
C LEU A 104 -9.72 11.41 9.55
N PRO A 105 -9.61 12.40 10.46
CA PRO A 105 -9.20 13.75 10.10
C PRO A 105 -7.71 13.83 9.74
N ASP A 106 -7.33 14.86 8.98
CA ASP A 106 -5.94 15.16 8.68
C ASP A 106 -5.10 15.31 9.96
N GLY A 107 -3.86 14.82 9.93
CA GLY A 107 -2.96 14.81 11.09
C GLY A 107 -3.17 13.63 12.05
N THR A 108 -4.11 12.72 11.76
CA THR A 108 -4.26 11.47 12.52
C THR A 108 -3.05 10.56 12.32
N ASN A 109 -2.46 10.06 13.41
CA ASN A 109 -1.34 9.11 13.33
C ASN A 109 -1.84 7.69 13.07
N ILE A 110 -1.73 7.19 11.83
CA ILE A 110 -2.18 5.84 11.46
C ILE A 110 -1.17 4.72 11.77
N GLU A 111 -0.02 5.02 12.38
CA GLU A 111 0.99 4.02 12.75
C GLU A 111 0.44 2.85 13.60
N PRO A 112 -0.51 3.06 14.55
CA PRO A 112 -1.13 1.93 15.26
C PRO A 112 -1.81 0.92 14.32
N ILE A 113 -2.49 1.37 13.25
CA ILE A 113 -3.08 0.48 12.25
C ILE A 113 -1.97 -0.27 11.49
N LYS A 114 -0.91 0.43 11.07
CA LYS A 114 0.24 -0.17 10.38
C LYS A 114 0.94 -1.24 11.22
N GLN A 115 1.04 -1.03 12.54
CA GLN A 115 1.58 -2.04 13.46
C GLN A 115 0.69 -3.29 13.54
N CYS A 116 -0.64 -3.14 13.54
CA CYS A 116 -1.57 -4.28 13.45
C CYS A 116 -1.40 -5.06 12.14
N VAL A 117 -1.11 -4.40 11.01
CA VAL A 117 -0.80 -5.10 9.75
C VAL A 117 0.51 -5.91 9.87
N ARG A 118 1.57 -5.31 10.45
CA ARG A 118 2.89 -5.94 10.56
C ARG A 118 2.95 -7.09 11.57
N LYS A 119 2.29 -6.94 12.73
CA LYS A 119 2.44 -7.83 13.89
C LYS A 119 1.18 -8.60 14.26
N GLY A 120 0.03 -8.24 13.70
CA GLY A 120 -1.25 -8.88 13.99
C GLY A 120 -1.29 -10.33 13.51
N ASP A 121 -2.18 -11.11 14.13
CA ASP A 121 -2.54 -12.41 13.57
C ASP A 121 -3.40 -12.24 12.30
N PHE A 122 -3.78 -13.35 11.66
CA PHE A 122 -4.52 -13.32 10.41
C PHE A 122 -5.77 -12.42 10.43
N LEU A 123 -6.58 -12.48 11.50
CA LEU A 123 -7.82 -11.71 11.60
C LEU A 123 -7.51 -10.24 11.83
N GLU A 124 -6.65 -9.95 12.81
CA GLU A 124 -6.24 -8.59 13.14
C GLU A 124 -5.60 -7.87 11.94
N ARG A 125 -4.71 -8.56 11.22
CA ARG A 125 -4.05 -8.05 10.01
C ARG A 125 -5.06 -7.73 8.91
N THR A 126 -6.01 -8.63 8.66
CA THR A 126 -7.06 -8.42 7.64
C THR A 126 -7.94 -7.22 7.98
N SER A 127 -8.36 -7.09 9.24
CA SER A 127 -9.14 -5.94 9.71
C SER A 127 -8.33 -4.65 9.66
N ALA A 128 -7.02 -4.71 9.95
CA ALA A 128 -6.13 -3.56 9.85
C ALA A 128 -5.92 -3.09 8.41
N LEU A 129 -5.78 -4.01 7.46
CA LEU A 129 -5.73 -3.68 6.04
C LEU A 129 -6.99 -2.91 5.60
N LYS A 130 -8.17 -3.38 6.01
CA LYS A 130 -9.44 -2.69 5.72
C LYS A 130 -9.53 -1.32 6.41
N ALA A 131 -9.09 -1.22 7.67
CA ALA A 131 -9.10 0.02 8.43
C ALA A 131 -8.24 1.13 7.81
N LEU A 132 -7.24 0.80 6.99
CA LEU A 132 -6.44 1.80 6.26
C LEU A 132 -7.28 2.64 5.28
N ARG A 133 -8.48 2.20 4.87
CA ARG A 133 -9.42 3.03 4.09
C ARG A 133 -9.85 4.30 4.80
N ALA A 134 -9.82 4.27 6.14
CA ALA A 134 -10.19 5.40 6.97
C ALA A 134 -9.08 6.44 7.10
N ALA A 135 -7.85 6.12 6.67
CA ALA A 135 -6.71 7.02 6.76
C ALA A 135 -6.94 8.32 5.97
N PRO A 136 -6.42 9.47 6.46
CA PRO A 136 -6.54 10.73 5.75
C PRO A 136 -5.71 10.73 4.46
N GLY A 137 -6.26 11.33 3.40
CA GLY A 137 -5.57 11.50 2.11
C GLY A 137 -5.18 10.17 1.46
N ILE A 138 -3.96 10.11 0.92
CA ILE A 138 -3.42 8.94 0.20
C ILE A 138 -2.57 8.01 1.09
N GLU A 139 -2.41 8.32 2.38
CA GLU A 139 -1.44 7.63 3.23
C GLU A 139 -1.77 6.14 3.41
N GLY A 140 -3.07 5.83 3.56
CA GLY A 140 -3.55 4.45 3.62
C GLY A 140 -3.28 3.68 2.33
N GLU A 141 -3.55 4.30 1.18
CA GLU A 141 -3.28 3.70 -0.14
C GLU A 141 -1.78 3.42 -0.32
N LEU A 142 -0.91 4.38 -0.01
CA LEU A 142 0.54 4.20 -0.14
C LEU A 142 1.06 3.02 0.70
N PHE A 143 0.54 2.87 1.92
CA PHE A 143 0.91 1.75 2.77
C PHE A 143 0.34 0.40 2.27
N LEU A 144 -0.89 0.38 1.75
CA LEU A 144 -1.45 -0.81 1.10
C LEU A 144 -0.59 -1.26 -0.09
N LEU A 145 -0.15 -0.30 -0.91
CA LEU A 145 0.76 -0.58 -2.03
C LEU A 145 2.11 -1.10 -1.52
N GLU A 146 2.67 -0.53 -0.46
CA GLU A 146 3.90 -1.03 0.18
C GLU A 146 3.77 -2.50 0.61
N VAL A 147 2.66 -2.87 1.25
CA VAL A 147 2.39 -4.25 1.67
C VAL A 147 2.22 -5.16 0.45
N LEU A 148 1.46 -4.74 -0.56
CA LEU A 148 1.20 -5.52 -1.76
C LEU A 148 2.47 -5.84 -2.56
N ARG A 149 3.43 -4.90 -2.60
CA ARG A 149 4.72 -5.11 -3.27
C ARG A 149 5.54 -6.26 -2.68
N ARG A 150 5.32 -6.60 -1.40
CA ARG A 150 6.19 -7.51 -0.63
C ARG A 150 5.52 -8.80 -0.17
N THR A 151 4.20 -8.81 -0.01
CA THR A 151 3.51 -9.97 0.56
C THR A 151 3.32 -11.08 -0.48
N ASP A 152 3.57 -12.32 -0.06
CA ASP A 152 3.16 -13.54 -0.78
C ASP A 152 1.96 -14.21 -0.12
N ASN A 153 1.38 -13.59 0.91
CA ASN A 153 0.18 -14.10 1.55
C ASN A 153 -1.04 -13.84 0.65
N PHE A 154 -1.66 -14.93 0.19
CA PHE A 154 -2.86 -14.94 -0.64
C PHE A 154 -3.96 -13.98 -0.13
N TRP A 155 -4.28 -14.03 1.16
CA TRP A 155 -5.38 -13.26 1.73
C TRP A 155 -5.10 -11.77 1.83
N ASP A 156 -3.83 -11.40 2.04
CA ASP A 156 -3.43 -9.99 1.98
C ASP A 156 -3.58 -9.46 0.56
N ILE A 157 -3.13 -10.23 -0.44
CA ILE A 157 -3.23 -9.85 -1.86
C ILE A 157 -4.70 -9.65 -2.24
N GLU A 158 -5.56 -10.62 -1.89
CA GLU A 158 -7.02 -10.52 -2.10
C GLU A 158 -7.60 -9.27 -1.43
N THR A 159 -7.33 -9.10 -0.14
CA THR A 159 -7.89 -7.99 0.65
C THR A 159 -7.44 -6.65 0.09
N ILE A 160 -6.14 -6.51 -0.20
CA ILE A 160 -5.58 -5.27 -0.73
C ILE A 160 -6.10 -4.99 -2.13
N ALA A 161 -6.15 -5.98 -3.03
CA ALA A 161 -6.67 -5.79 -4.39
C ALA A 161 -8.12 -5.27 -4.37
N VAL A 162 -8.98 -5.84 -3.53
CA VAL A 162 -10.37 -5.37 -3.35
C VAL A 162 -10.39 -3.91 -2.86
N ILE A 163 -9.59 -3.58 -1.85
CA ILE A 163 -9.54 -2.23 -1.29
C ILE A 163 -9.03 -1.21 -2.33
N LEU A 164 -7.94 -1.51 -3.03
CA LEU A 164 -7.37 -0.63 -4.06
C LEU A 164 -8.32 -0.45 -5.25
N GLY A 165 -9.04 -1.51 -5.64
CA GLY A 165 -10.09 -1.44 -6.65
C GLY A 165 -11.23 -0.50 -6.25
N ASP A 166 -11.64 -0.53 -4.98
CA ASP A 166 -12.66 0.37 -4.43
C ASP A 166 -12.17 1.82 -4.28
N ILE A 167 -10.89 2.02 -3.93
CA ILE A 167 -10.25 3.35 -3.92
C ILE A 167 -10.26 3.91 -5.34
N GLY A 168 -9.89 3.10 -6.33
CA GLY A 168 -10.03 3.44 -7.75
C GLY A 168 -8.98 4.42 -8.26
N SER A 169 -7.79 4.42 -7.65
CA SER A 169 -6.70 5.34 -7.96
C SER A 169 -5.77 4.78 -9.04
N VAL A 170 -5.29 5.67 -9.92
CA VAL A 170 -4.33 5.31 -10.99
C VAL A 170 -2.98 4.86 -10.42
N PHE A 171 -2.61 5.29 -9.20
CA PHE A 171 -1.36 4.91 -8.55
C PHE A 171 -1.29 3.42 -8.20
N SER A 172 -2.44 2.76 -8.10
CA SER A 172 -2.52 1.33 -7.79
C SER A 172 -2.26 0.43 -8.99
N LEU A 173 -2.47 0.93 -10.21
CA LEU A 173 -2.32 0.15 -11.44
C LEU A 173 -0.95 -0.54 -11.57
N PRO A 174 0.21 0.15 -11.46
CA PRO A 174 1.50 -0.50 -11.70
C PRO A 174 1.80 -1.64 -10.72
N VAL A 175 1.45 -1.48 -9.45
CA VAL A 175 1.66 -2.52 -8.42
C VAL A 175 0.73 -3.71 -8.66
N LEU A 176 -0.55 -3.46 -8.96
CA LEU A 176 -1.51 -4.51 -9.31
C LEU A 176 -1.07 -5.28 -10.55
N MET A 177 -0.65 -4.59 -11.62
CA MET A 177 -0.13 -5.22 -12.85
C MET A 177 1.14 -6.05 -12.56
N ALA A 178 2.05 -5.56 -11.72
CA ALA A 178 3.27 -6.30 -11.35
C ALA A 178 2.99 -7.60 -10.58
N ARG A 179 1.83 -7.70 -9.92
CA ARG A 179 1.35 -8.89 -9.22
C ARG A 179 0.66 -9.91 -10.13
N LEU A 180 0.33 -9.55 -11.37
CA LEU A 180 -0.13 -10.49 -12.41
C LEU A 180 1.04 -11.34 -12.92
N GLU A 181 1.46 -12.29 -12.10
CA GLU A 181 2.26 -13.43 -12.52
C GLU A 181 1.37 -14.66 -12.43
N ASN A 182 1.61 -15.71 -13.22
CA ASN A 182 0.82 -16.95 -13.27
C ASN A 182 0.76 -17.77 -11.93
N GLU A 183 0.80 -17.09 -10.79
CA GLU A 183 0.30 -17.50 -9.50
C GLU A 183 -1.19 -17.83 -9.61
N THR A 184 -1.68 -18.66 -8.71
CA THR A 184 -2.98 -19.35 -8.79
C THR A 184 -4.09 -18.51 -9.43
N MET A 185 -4.86 -19.10 -10.36
CA MET A 185 -5.96 -18.44 -11.11
C MET A 185 -6.86 -17.52 -10.26
N GLU A 186 -6.99 -17.81 -8.95
CA GLU A 186 -7.80 -17.05 -7.99
C GLU A 186 -7.25 -15.66 -7.65
N THR A 187 -5.93 -15.47 -7.46
CA THR A 187 -5.36 -14.14 -7.15
C THR A 187 -5.43 -13.21 -8.35
N ASP A 188 -5.18 -13.76 -9.54
CA ASP A 188 -5.23 -13.02 -10.79
C ASP A 188 -6.63 -12.50 -11.07
N GLU A 189 -7.66 -13.31 -10.83
CA GLU A 189 -9.06 -12.89 -11.01
C GLU A 189 -9.38 -11.63 -10.18
N LEU A 190 -8.98 -11.61 -8.91
CA LEU A 190 -9.22 -10.48 -8.00
C LEU A 190 -8.43 -9.22 -8.42
N ILE A 191 -7.19 -9.41 -8.87
CA ILE A 191 -6.38 -8.30 -9.39
C ILE A 191 -7.01 -7.74 -10.67
N TYR A 192 -7.47 -8.59 -11.60
CA TYR A 192 -8.19 -8.14 -12.81
C TYR A 192 -9.49 -7.41 -12.46
N GLN A 193 -10.25 -7.89 -11.48
CA GLN A 193 -11.45 -7.20 -11.00
C GLN A 193 -11.09 -5.81 -10.42
N ALA A 194 -9.99 -5.70 -9.68
CA ALA A 194 -9.52 -4.41 -9.16
C ALA A 194 -9.10 -3.46 -10.28
N LEU A 195 -8.34 -3.94 -11.27
CA LEU A 195 -7.95 -3.18 -12.46
C LEU A 195 -9.17 -2.69 -13.25
N GLU A 196 -10.17 -3.54 -13.47
CA GLU A 196 -11.41 -3.16 -14.18
C GLU A 196 -12.23 -2.14 -13.38
N LYS A 197 -12.32 -2.27 -12.05
CA LYS A 197 -12.96 -1.26 -11.19
C LYS A 197 -12.27 0.09 -11.31
N ILE A 198 -10.94 0.12 -11.27
CA ILE A 198 -10.15 1.35 -11.44
C ILE A 198 -10.39 1.96 -12.83
N ALA A 199 -10.25 1.15 -13.89
CA ALA A 199 -10.47 1.58 -15.27
C ALA A 199 -11.89 2.14 -15.50
N SER A 200 -12.90 1.46 -14.94
CA SER A 200 -14.29 1.89 -15.00
C SER A 200 -14.52 3.22 -14.27
N ARG A 201 -13.96 3.39 -13.07
CA ARG A 201 -14.08 4.63 -12.29
C ARG A 201 -13.39 5.82 -12.94
N LEU A 202 -12.25 5.58 -13.59
CA LEU A 202 -11.49 6.58 -14.33
C LEU A 202 -12.02 6.83 -15.74
N GLU A 203 -13.13 6.17 -16.12
CA GLU A 203 -13.74 6.28 -17.45
C GLU A 203 -12.75 6.03 -18.60
N MET A 204 -11.82 5.09 -18.41
CA MET A 204 -10.80 4.80 -19.42
C MET A 204 -11.43 4.32 -20.73
N PRO A 205 -10.87 4.68 -21.91
CA PRO A 205 -11.30 4.16 -23.21
C PRO A 205 -11.24 2.63 -23.25
N SER A 206 -12.19 1.98 -23.95
CA SER A 206 -12.27 0.52 -24.05
C SER A 206 -10.97 -0.13 -24.52
N GLU A 207 -10.29 0.51 -25.47
CA GLU A 207 -9.01 0.03 -26.00
C GLU A 207 -7.93 -0.02 -24.92
N LEU A 208 -7.89 0.98 -24.03
CA LEU A 208 -6.93 1.02 -22.93
C LEU A 208 -7.28 -0.01 -21.84
N ARG A 209 -8.58 -0.23 -21.58
CA ARG A 209 -9.03 -1.27 -20.63
C ARG A 209 -8.61 -2.66 -21.07
N GLU A 210 -8.79 -2.98 -22.36
CA GLU A 210 -8.33 -4.23 -22.95
C GLU A 210 -6.81 -4.40 -22.80
N GLN A 211 -6.05 -3.32 -22.95
CA GLN A 211 -4.60 -3.33 -22.79
C GLN A 211 -4.12 -3.57 -21.35
N LEU A 212 -4.87 -3.15 -20.32
CA LEU A 212 -4.51 -3.47 -18.93
C LEU A 212 -4.48 -4.98 -18.67
N GLY A 213 -5.33 -5.73 -19.38
CA GLY A 213 -5.36 -7.19 -19.36
C GLY A 213 -4.24 -7.87 -20.15
N ASN A 214 -3.43 -7.11 -20.90
CA ASN A 214 -2.37 -7.65 -21.76
C ASN A 214 -0.99 -7.43 -21.12
N PRO A 215 -0.30 -8.49 -20.67
CA PRO A 215 1.06 -8.38 -20.14
C PRO A 215 2.04 -7.70 -21.08
N ASP A 216 1.90 -7.88 -22.40
CA ASP A 216 2.80 -7.27 -23.39
C ASP A 216 2.69 -5.74 -23.42
N PHE A 217 1.59 -5.17 -22.90
CA PHE A 217 1.40 -3.71 -22.82
C PHE A 217 2.22 -3.07 -21.69
N TRP A 218 2.28 -3.71 -20.52
CA TRP A 218 2.89 -3.14 -19.32
C TRP A 218 4.24 -3.76 -18.95
N LYS A 219 4.60 -4.91 -19.53
CA LYS A 219 5.94 -5.48 -19.35
C LYS A 219 6.99 -4.57 -19.97
N VAL A 220 8.04 -4.31 -19.19
CA VAL A 220 9.18 -3.53 -19.64
C VAL A 220 9.99 -4.40 -20.61
N ASN A 221 10.26 -3.87 -21.81
CA ASN A 221 11.09 -4.53 -22.82
C ASN A 221 12.33 -3.67 -23.08
N TRP A 222 13.50 -4.25 -22.88
CA TRP A 222 14.77 -3.60 -23.18
C TRP A 222 14.93 -3.37 -24.68
N GLN A 223 15.04 -2.10 -25.09
CA GLN A 223 15.21 -1.71 -26.49
C GLN A 223 16.66 -1.49 -26.90
N GLY A 224 17.60 -1.48 -25.93
CA GLY A 224 19.01 -1.27 -26.18
C GLY A 224 19.73 -2.51 -26.71
N THR A 225 21.00 -2.37 -27.05
CA THR A 225 21.85 -3.52 -27.37
C THR A 225 22.21 -4.30 -26.10
N LYS A 226 22.72 -5.53 -26.25
CA LYS A 226 23.26 -6.30 -25.12
C LYS A 226 24.48 -5.64 -24.48
N GLU A 227 25.27 -4.90 -25.26
CA GLU A 227 26.39 -4.09 -24.75
C GLU A 227 25.89 -2.92 -23.89
N SER A 228 24.83 -2.26 -24.34
CA SER A 228 24.14 -1.24 -23.55
C SER A 228 23.58 -1.82 -22.24
N PHE A 229 23.03 -3.03 -22.30
CA PHE A 229 22.52 -3.72 -21.11
C PHE A 229 23.64 -4.04 -20.10
N MET A 230 24.80 -4.51 -20.57
CA MET A 230 25.96 -4.72 -19.69
C MET A 230 26.45 -3.42 -19.07
N GLY A 231 26.56 -2.34 -19.87
CA GLY A 231 26.94 -1.02 -19.34
C GLY A 231 25.95 -0.55 -18.25
N PHE A 232 24.65 -0.76 -18.47
CA PHE A 232 23.61 -0.51 -17.47
C PHE A 232 23.81 -1.35 -16.20
N MET A 233 24.01 -2.67 -16.32
CA MET A 233 24.22 -3.54 -15.16
C MET A 233 25.51 -3.25 -14.40
N ALA A 234 26.58 -2.84 -15.09
CA ALA A 234 27.80 -2.37 -14.46
C ALA A 234 27.53 -1.14 -13.56
N MET A 235 26.75 -0.16 -14.04
CA MET A 235 26.35 0.98 -13.21
C MET A 235 25.48 0.57 -12.02
N VAL A 236 24.48 -0.28 -12.23
CA VAL A 236 23.61 -0.79 -11.14
C VAL A 236 24.47 -1.45 -10.05
N THR A 237 25.47 -2.25 -10.43
CA THR A 237 26.35 -2.96 -9.51
C THR A 237 27.27 -2.00 -8.75
N MET A 238 27.82 -0.98 -9.43
CA MET A 238 28.60 0.08 -8.80
C MET A 238 27.79 0.87 -7.78
N ILE A 239 26.55 1.29 -8.13
CA ILE A 239 25.67 2.06 -7.25
C ILE A 239 25.23 1.22 -6.04
N SER A 240 25.02 -0.08 -6.25
CA SER A 240 24.62 -1.02 -5.21
C SER A 240 25.75 -1.38 -4.24
N GLY A 241 26.99 -0.92 -4.49
CA GLY A 241 28.16 -1.28 -3.68
C GLY A 241 28.59 -2.75 -3.78
N ASN A 242 28.12 -3.46 -4.80
CA ASN A 242 28.37 -4.88 -5.02
C ASN A 242 29.48 -5.13 -6.07
N SER A 243 30.28 -4.13 -6.41
CA SER A 243 31.33 -4.21 -7.46
C SER A 243 32.34 -5.33 -7.24
N ASP A 244 32.55 -5.72 -5.99
CA ASP A 244 33.58 -6.70 -5.60
C ASP A 244 33.02 -8.13 -5.56
N ASN A 245 31.74 -8.33 -5.86
CA ASN A 245 31.09 -9.64 -5.86
C ASN A 245 30.50 -9.99 -7.25
N PRO A 246 31.29 -10.64 -8.12
CA PRO A 246 30.85 -11.02 -9.47
C PRO A 246 29.64 -11.96 -9.49
N GLU A 247 29.44 -12.78 -8.44
CA GLU A 247 28.27 -13.67 -8.37
C GLU A 247 26.99 -12.88 -8.09
N ALA A 248 27.06 -11.84 -7.26
CA ALA A 248 25.93 -10.94 -7.02
C ALA A 248 25.59 -10.12 -8.26
N GLU A 249 26.60 -9.66 -9.00
CA GLU A 249 26.41 -9.03 -10.30
C GLU A 249 25.70 -9.97 -11.29
N ASP A 250 26.17 -11.22 -11.39
CA ASP A 250 25.59 -12.21 -12.31
C ASP A 250 24.11 -12.49 -11.96
N GLN A 251 23.78 -12.63 -10.67
CA GLN A 251 22.41 -12.83 -10.21
C GLN A 251 21.50 -11.63 -10.51
N LEU A 252 21.98 -10.41 -10.25
CA LEU A 252 21.24 -9.20 -10.58
C LEU A 252 21.03 -9.10 -12.09
N GLY A 253 22.06 -9.35 -12.89
CA GLY A 253 21.97 -9.35 -14.34
C GLY A 253 20.93 -10.33 -14.89
N GLU A 254 20.83 -11.53 -14.32
CA GLU A 254 19.76 -12.48 -14.67
C GLU A 254 18.37 -11.97 -14.33
N ILE A 255 18.18 -11.44 -13.11
CA ILE A 255 16.87 -10.91 -12.68
C ILE A 255 16.42 -9.78 -13.61
N PHE A 256 17.30 -8.82 -13.88
CA PHE A 256 16.98 -7.71 -14.80
C PHE A 256 16.75 -8.20 -16.24
N ARG A 257 17.54 -9.17 -16.72
CA ARG A 257 17.35 -9.78 -18.05
C ARG A 257 15.96 -10.39 -18.19
N GLU A 258 15.51 -11.13 -17.19
CA GLU A 258 14.18 -11.73 -17.17
C GLU A 258 13.06 -10.69 -17.09
N GLU A 259 13.16 -9.74 -16.16
CA GLU A 259 12.12 -8.74 -15.92
C GLU A 259 11.99 -7.70 -17.03
N MET A 260 13.09 -7.41 -17.73
CA MET A 260 13.14 -6.46 -18.84
C MET A 260 13.14 -7.15 -20.21
N HIS A 261 12.97 -8.48 -20.27
CA HIS A 261 12.95 -9.27 -21.50
C HIS A 261 14.13 -8.97 -22.45
N VAL A 262 15.34 -8.87 -21.90
CA VAL A 262 16.53 -8.52 -22.69
C VAL A 262 16.94 -9.69 -23.59
N ASP A 263 17.01 -9.44 -24.89
CA ASP A 263 17.60 -10.38 -25.84
C ASP A 263 19.13 -10.33 -25.78
N ILE A 264 19.73 -11.43 -25.32
CA ILE A 264 21.17 -11.59 -25.18
C ILE A 264 21.75 -12.61 -26.17
N ALA A 265 21.01 -13.00 -27.22
CA ALA A 265 21.50 -13.98 -28.18
C ALA A 265 22.91 -13.61 -28.73
N PRO A 266 23.80 -14.61 -28.93
CA PRO A 266 23.59 -16.06 -28.77
C PRO A 266 23.85 -16.60 -27.35
N PHE A 267 24.08 -15.73 -26.37
CA PHE A 267 24.35 -16.13 -24.99
C PHE A 267 23.08 -16.62 -24.31
N ARG A 268 23.23 -17.54 -23.33
CA ARG A 268 22.10 -18.09 -22.57
C ARG A 268 21.94 -17.43 -21.21
N THR A 269 23.02 -16.88 -20.68
CA THR A 269 23.06 -16.24 -19.37
C THR A 269 23.78 -14.90 -19.47
N TYR A 270 23.42 -13.96 -18.60
CA TYR A 270 24.15 -12.72 -18.38
C TYR A 270 25.61 -12.99 -18.02
N ARG A 271 25.88 -14.03 -17.23
CA ARG A 271 27.26 -14.46 -16.92
C ARG A 271 28.06 -14.79 -18.19
N GLU A 272 27.49 -15.56 -19.11
CA GLU A 272 28.15 -15.88 -20.39
C GLU A 272 28.40 -14.61 -21.20
N LEU A 273 27.40 -13.73 -21.30
CA LEU A 273 27.52 -12.44 -21.98
C LEU A 273 28.68 -11.63 -21.38
N ARG A 274 28.69 -11.41 -20.06
CA ARG A 274 29.72 -10.63 -19.35
C ARG A 274 31.13 -11.19 -19.54
N LEU A 275 31.30 -12.52 -19.46
CA LEU A 275 32.61 -13.17 -19.63
C LEU A 275 33.13 -13.14 -21.07
N CYS A 276 32.25 -13.00 -22.06
CA CYS A 276 32.61 -12.96 -23.48
C CYS A 276 32.74 -11.55 -24.05
N SER A 277 32.42 -10.53 -23.26
CA SER A 277 32.43 -9.14 -23.68
C SER A 277 33.73 -8.44 -23.34
N ASN A 278 34.10 -7.47 -24.17
CA ASN A 278 35.30 -6.66 -23.95
C ASN A 278 34.98 -5.51 -22.98
N ASP A 279 35.89 -5.25 -22.04
CA ASP A 279 35.75 -4.16 -21.07
C ASP A 279 35.56 -2.81 -21.76
N GLU A 280 36.25 -2.55 -22.87
CA GLU A 280 36.14 -1.28 -23.62
C GLU A 280 34.71 -1.02 -24.12
N ASP A 281 34.02 -2.05 -24.61
CA ASP A 281 32.65 -1.92 -25.14
C ASP A 281 31.66 -1.66 -23.99
N MET A 282 31.87 -2.32 -22.85
CA MET A 282 31.07 -2.10 -21.64
C MET A 282 31.28 -0.69 -21.06
N PHE A 283 32.52 -0.23 -20.96
CA PHE A 283 32.83 1.13 -20.49
C PHE A 283 32.29 2.19 -21.46
N GLY A 284 32.42 1.98 -22.77
CA GLY A 284 31.84 2.87 -23.77
C GLY A 284 30.33 2.96 -23.66
N ALA A 285 29.65 1.82 -23.48
CA ALA A 285 28.21 1.78 -23.25
C ALA A 285 27.79 2.50 -21.95
N MET A 286 28.56 2.31 -20.88
CA MET A 286 28.33 2.99 -19.60
C MET A 286 28.42 4.52 -19.74
N VAL A 287 29.49 5.02 -20.37
CA VAL A 287 29.67 6.45 -20.63
C VAL A 287 28.53 6.99 -21.49
N GLY A 288 28.10 6.25 -22.53
CA GLY A 288 26.97 6.65 -23.36
C GLY A 288 25.66 6.80 -22.59
N ILE A 289 25.40 5.91 -21.61
CA ILE A 289 24.21 6.03 -20.75
C ILE A 289 24.35 7.23 -19.81
N GLU A 290 25.52 7.43 -19.20
CA GLU A 290 25.78 8.57 -18.33
C GLU A 290 25.58 9.90 -19.07
N GLU A 291 26.16 10.05 -20.26
CA GLU A 291 26.02 11.24 -21.11
C GLU A 291 24.57 11.50 -21.50
N SER A 292 23.81 10.43 -21.80
CA SER A 292 22.38 10.52 -22.10
C SER A 292 21.57 11.02 -20.90
N LEU A 293 21.84 10.48 -19.70
CA LEU A 293 21.19 10.91 -18.46
C LEU A 293 21.52 12.37 -18.12
N GLN A 294 22.80 12.75 -18.21
CA GLN A 294 23.24 14.13 -17.97
C GLN A 294 22.59 15.10 -18.96
N SER A 295 22.49 14.71 -20.24
CA SER A 295 21.83 15.52 -21.27
C SER A 295 20.35 15.74 -20.97
N ARG A 296 19.63 14.71 -20.50
CA ARG A 296 18.22 14.85 -20.08
C ARG A 296 18.06 15.77 -18.87
N ILE A 297 18.91 15.62 -17.85
CA ILE A 297 18.89 16.48 -16.66
C ILE A 297 19.15 17.95 -17.05
N LEU A 298 20.14 18.20 -17.90
CA LEU A 298 20.46 19.56 -18.37
C LEU A 298 19.30 20.16 -19.17
N LEU A 299 18.63 19.36 -20.00
CA LEU A 299 17.46 19.79 -20.76
C LEU A 299 16.31 20.18 -19.82
N GLU A 300 15.98 19.34 -18.83
CA GLU A 300 14.93 19.63 -17.84
C GLU A 300 15.22 20.93 -17.07
N VAL A 301 16.47 21.10 -16.60
CA VAL A 301 16.90 22.33 -15.89
C VAL A 301 16.80 23.55 -16.81
N ALA A 302 17.19 23.44 -18.08
CA ALA A 302 17.11 24.54 -19.04
C ALA A 302 15.65 24.94 -19.34
N LEU A 303 14.77 23.96 -19.53
CA LEU A 303 13.34 24.19 -19.78
C LEU A 303 12.66 24.85 -18.56
N SER A 304 12.96 24.35 -17.36
CA SER A 304 12.45 24.90 -16.10
C SER A 304 12.89 26.36 -15.90
N ASN A 305 14.18 26.65 -16.11
CA ASN A 305 14.72 28.01 -15.98
C ASN A 305 14.19 28.98 -17.04
N ALA A 306 13.83 28.48 -18.23
CA ALA A 306 13.23 29.27 -19.30
C ALA A 306 11.73 29.55 -19.07
N GLY A 307 11.12 28.98 -18.02
CA GLY A 307 9.68 29.08 -17.76
C GLY A 307 8.84 28.39 -18.85
N ILE A 308 9.44 27.46 -19.61
CA ILE A 308 8.73 26.67 -20.61
C ILE A 308 7.95 25.60 -19.87
N SER A 309 6.63 25.74 -19.84
CA SER A 309 5.75 24.72 -19.28
C SER A 309 5.77 23.47 -20.15
N GLU A 310 5.85 22.30 -19.53
CA GLU A 310 5.71 21.02 -20.23
C GLU A 310 4.39 20.94 -21.00
N SER A 311 4.45 20.34 -22.18
CA SER A 311 3.25 20.01 -22.94
C SER A 311 2.43 18.94 -22.21
N ARG A 312 1.13 18.85 -22.50
CA ARG A 312 0.29 17.76 -21.97
C ARG A 312 0.81 16.37 -22.38
N GLU A 313 1.39 16.27 -23.56
CA GLU A 313 1.98 15.03 -24.08
C GLU A 313 3.19 14.61 -23.23
N SER A 314 4.10 15.55 -22.95
CA SER A 314 5.27 15.31 -22.09
C SER A 314 4.86 14.94 -20.65
N GLN A 315 3.82 15.58 -20.11
CA GLN A 315 3.27 15.22 -18.80
C GLN A 315 2.71 13.80 -18.79
N PHE A 316 2.02 13.39 -19.85
CA PHE A 316 1.50 12.03 -19.99
C PHE A 316 2.62 11.01 -20.10
N GLU A 317 3.66 11.29 -20.90
CA GLU A 317 4.86 10.45 -20.99
C GLU A 317 5.54 10.30 -19.63
N GLY A 318 5.64 11.38 -18.85
CA GLY A 318 6.19 11.34 -17.48
C GLY A 318 5.38 10.45 -16.54
N ILE A 319 4.05 10.55 -16.58
CA ILE A 319 3.15 9.69 -15.78
C ILE A 319 3.32 8.22 -16.20
N TYR A 320 3.30 7.94 -17.51
CA TYR A 320 3.50 6.59 -18.05
C TYR A 320 4.85 6.00 -17.63
N PHE A 321 5.93 6.78 -17.74
CA PHE A 321 7.26 6.38 -17.30
C PHE A 321 7.31 6.07 -15.80
N ASN A 322 6.66 6.89 -14.96
CA ASN A 322 6.58 6.64 -13.52
C ASN A 322 5.81 5.36 -13.19
N MET A 323 4.72 5.06 -13.92
CA MET A 323 3.99 3.80 -13.76
C MET A 323 4.86 2.60 -14.16
N LEU A 324 5.57 2.67 -15.29
CA LEU A 324 6.48 1.59 -15.70
C LEU A 324 7.61 1.37 -14.70
N ASN A 325 8.16 2.44 -14.14
CA ASN A 325 9.17 2.33 -13.09
C ASN A 325 8.60 1.65 -11.85
N ASP A 326 7.43 2.08 -11.35
CA ASP A 326 6.82 1.48 -10.17
C ASP A 326 6.44 0.01 -10.39
N TYR A 327 5.99 -0.32 -11.60
CA TYR A 327 5.80 -1.70 -12.04
C TYR A 327 7.12 -2.47 -11.93
N LEU A 328 8.19 -2.02 -12.60
CA LEU A 328 9.48 -2.72 -12.61
C LEU A 328 10.08 -2.84 -11.21
N PHE A 329 10.04 -1.78 -10.40
CA PHE A 329 10.51 -1.82 -9.02
C PHE A 329 9.73 -2.82 -8.17
N THR A 330 8.42 -2.91 -8.37
CA THR A 330 7.59 -3.92 -7.70
C THR A 330 8.04 -5.32 -8.09
N ARG A 331 8.23 -5.59 -9.39
CA ARG A 331 8.74 -6.87 -9.89
C ARG A 331 10.10 -7.23 -9.30
N LEU A 332 11.03 -6.28 -9.32
CA LEU A 332 12.38 -6.46 -8.80
C LEU A 332 12.39 -6.71 -7.29
N ARG A 333 11.58 -6.01 -6.50
CA ARG A 333 11.44 -6.23 -5.03
C ARG A 333 10.98 -7.63 -4.65
N ARG A 334 10.28 -8.32 -5.55
CA ARG A 334 9.87 -9.71 -5.31
C ARG A 334 11.02 -10.71 -5.51
N LYS A 335 12.03 -10.34 -6.31
CA LYS A 335 13.18 -11.19 -6.64
C LYS A 335 14.47 -10.79 -5.92
N ILE A 336 14.57 -9.55 -5.46
CA ILE A 336 15.75 -8.96 -4.81
C ILE A 336 15.35 -8.50 -3.41
N ARG A 337 16.12 -8.92 -2.39
CA ARG A 337 15.98 -8.39 -1.03
C ARG A 337 16.68 -7.05 -0.92
N PHE A 338 15.97 -6.05 -0.44
CA PHE A 338 16.48 -4.71 -0.14
C PHE A 338 16.74 -4.56 1.36
N ALA A 339 17.64 -3.64 1.73
CA ALA A 339 18.03 -3.42 3.11
C ALA A 339 16.90 -2.90 4.01
N ASP A 340 15.81 -2.43 3.43
CA ASP A 340 14.60 -1.92 4.11
C ASP A 340 13.49 -2.98 4.24
N ASP A 341 13.74 -4.24 3.86
CA ASP A 341 12.77 -5.34 3.94
C ASP A 341 12.66 -5.91 5.37
N ASP A 342 12.21 -5.09 6.33
CA ASP A 342 11.93 -5.48 7.72
C ASP A 342 10.44 -5.83 7.96
N PHE A 343 9.74 -6.33 6.94
CA PHE A 343 8.31 -6.65 7.02
C PHE A 343 8.00 -8.08 7.47
#